data_AF-A0A6I2XQR8-F1
#
_entry.id   AF-A0A6I2XQR8-F1
#
_cell.length_a   1.000
_cell.length_b   1.000
_cell.length_c   1.000
_cell.angle_alpha   90.00
_cell.angle_beta   90.00
_cell.angle_gamma   90.00
#
_symmetry.space_group_name_H-M   'P 1'
#
loop_
_entity.id
_entity.type
_entity.pdbx_description
1 polymer ?
#
loop_
_entity_poly.entity_id
_entity_poly.type
_entity_poly.pdbx_seq_one_letter_code
_entity_poly.pdbx_strand_id
1 'polypeptide(L)'
;MSDSNIDMTFGPLAPFMFDNEIEEIWINSPERIFIARGGKNELTTLLLTAEEVRNIVDRALMWSGRRLDLSHPFVDARLPDG
;
A
#
# COMPACT_ATOMS: atom_id res chain seq x y z
N MET A 1 -17.92 -4.84 -9.28
CA MET A 1 -17.25 -6.15 -9.10
C MET A 1 -15.73 -6.00 -8.94
N SER A 2 -15.15 -4.83 -9.18
CA SER A 2 -13.72 -4.51 -8.97
C SER A 2 -13.36 -4.26 -7.50
N ASP A 3 -14.23 -3.56 -6.76
CA ASP A 3 -13.87 -2.91 -5.49
C ASP A 3 -13.58 -3.93 -4.37
N SER A 4 -14.26 -5.08 -4.39
CA SER A 4 -14.10 -6.15 -3.42
C SER A 4 -12.71 -6.80 -3.40
N ASN A 5 -11.96 -6.77 -4.51
CA ASN A 5 -10.59 -7.32 -4.54
C ASN A 5 -9.56 -6.34 -3.97
N ILE A 6 -9.78 -5.03 -4.14
CA ILE A 6 -8.90 -3.98 -3.62
C ILE A 6 -9.06 -3.88 -2.10
N ASP A 7 -10.30 -3.91 -1.60
CA ASP A 7 -10.59 -3.93 -0.16
C ASP A 7 -9.87 -5.09 0.55
N MET A 8 -9.93 -6.29 -0.03
CA MET A 8 -9.29 -7.48 0.53
C MET A 8 -7.75 -7.42 0.44
N THR A 9 -7.21 -6.78 -0.59
CA THR A 9 -5.76 -6.70 -0.83
C THR A 9 -5.11 -5.61 0.02
N PHE A 10 -5.71 -4.42 0.10
CA PHE A 10 -5.11 -3.24 0.73
C PHE A 10 -5.71 -2.90 2.09
N GLY A 11 -6.85 -3.50 2.46
CA GLY A 11 -7.42 -3.40 3.79
C GLY A 11 -7.59 -1.94 4.24
N PRO A 12 -6.98 -1.52 5.36
CA PRO A 12 -7.10 -0.14 5.84
C PRO A 12 -6.60 0.95 4.86
N LEU A 13 -5.79 0.59 3.86
CA LEU A 13 -5.36 1.53 2.81
C LEU A 13 -6.37 1.69 1.68
N ALA A 14 -7.36 0.80 1.55
CA ALA A 14 -8.32 0.81 0.45
C ALA A 14 -9.00 2.17 0.23
N PRO A 15 -9.41 2.94 1.27
CA PRO A 15 -9.99 4.27 1.07
C PRO A 15 -9.06 5.24 0.32
N PHE A 16 -7.75 5.15 0.53
CA PHE A 16 -6.78 5.96 -0.19
C PHE A 16 -6.56 5.46 -1.63
N MET A 17 -6.63 4.14 -1.84
CA MET A 17 -6.51 3.54 -3.18
C MET A 17 -7.67 3.92 -4.11
N PHE A 18 -8.85 4.20 -3.56
CA PHE A 18 -10.03 4.60 -4.33
C PHE A 18 -10.16 6.11 -4.55
N ASP A 19 -9.32 6.92 -3.89
CA ASP A 19 -9.31 8.36 -4.06
C ASP A 19 -8.46 8.75 -5.26
N ASN A 20 -9.11 9.10 -6.38
CA ASN A 20 -8.44 9.48 -7.63
C ASN A 20 -7.62 10.77 -7.54
N GLU A 21 -7.73 11.54 -6.44
CA GLU A 21 -6.85 12.69 -6.21
C GLU A 21 -5.51 12.29 -5.57
N ILE A 22 -5.38 11.06 -5.05
CA ILE A 22 -4.14 10.57 -4.45
C ILE A 22 -3.20 10.04 -5.54
N GLU A 23 -1.98 10.59 -5.55
CA GLU A 23 -0.94 10.29 -6.52
C GLU A 23 0.01 9.20 -6.01
N GLU A 24 0.38 9.27 -4.72
CA GLU A 24 1.32 8.34 -4.07
C GLU A 24 0.90 8.06 -2.62
N ILE A 25 1.23 6.86 -2.13
CA ILE A 25 1.08 6.45 -0.73
C ILE A 25 2.43 5.94 -0.24
N TRP A 26 2.95 6.52 0.84
CA TRP A 26 4.18 6.06 1.49
C TRP A 26 3.91 5.55 2.90
N ILE A 27 4.51 4.40 3.22
CA ILE A 27 4.47 3.81 4.57
C ILE A 27 5.92 3.77 5.07
N ASN A 28 6.31 4.78 5.83
CA ASN A 28 7.67 4.87 6.39
C ASN A 28 7.80 4.07 7.69
N SER A 29 6.73 4.04 8.48
CA SER A 29 6.54 3.17 9.64
C SER A 29 5.03 2.95 9.84
N PRO A 30 4.60 1.98 10.66
CA PRO A 30 3.18 1.72 10.88
C PRO A 30 2.38 2.95 11.37
N GLU A 31 3.04 3.86 12.06
CA GLU A 31 2.49 5.13 12.56
C GLU A 31 2.83 6.36 11.69
N ARG A 32 3.54 6.18 10.57
CA ARG A 32 3.93 7.26 9.65
C ARG A 32 3.58 6.94 8.21
N ILE A 33 2.32 7.19 7.87
CA ILE A 33 1.74 6.96 6.56
C ILE A 33 1.42 8.30 5.91
N PHE A 34 1.96 8.53 4.71
CA PHE A 34 1.80 9.76 3.95
C PHE A 34 1.06 9.50 2.66
N ILE A 35 0.30 10.49 2.19
CA ILE A 35 -0.27 10.52 0.85
C ILE A 35 0.19 11.78 0.13
N ALA A 36 0.29 11.70 -1.20
CA ALA A 36 0.47 12.86 -2.07
C ALA A 36 -0.83 13.20 -2.79
N ARG A 37 -1.20 14.48 -2.80
CA ARG A 37 -2.31 15.05 -3.58
C ARG A 37 -1.91 16.40 -4.14
N GLY A 38 -2.04 16.59 -5.46
CA GLY A 38 -1.69 17.85 -6.11
C GLY A 38 -0.23 18.24 -5.91
N GLY A 39 0.68 17.25 -5.94
CA GLY A 39 2.12 17.43 -5.71
C GLY A 39 2.51 17.84 -4.29
N LYS A 40 1.63 17.67 -3.29
CA LYS A 40 1.90 17.95 -1.88
C LYS A 40 1.70 16.71 -1.03
N ASN A 41 2.62 16.49 -0.09
CA ASN A 41 2.59 15.35 0.82
C ASN A 41 1.95 15.74 2.15
N GLU A 42 1.08 14.88 2.66
CA GLU A 42 0.42 15.04 3.96
C GLU A 42 0.46 13.76 4.80
N LEU A 43 0.62 13.91 6.11
CA LEU A 43 0.56 12.80 7.06
C LEU A 43 -0.91 12.43 7.29
N THR A 44 -1.23 11.16 7.12
CA THR A 44 -2.59 10.64 7.38
C THR A 44 -2.82 10.39 8.88
N THR A 45 -4.08 10.20 9.25
CA THR A 45 -4.46 9.72 10.60
C THR A 45 -4.48 8.19 10.71
N LEU A 46 -4.19 7.47 9.62
CA LEU A 46 -4.17 6.02 9.62
C LEU A 46 -2.97 5.53 10.44
N LEU A 47 -3.25 4.62 11.36
CA LEU A 47 -2.24 3.86 12.10
C LEU A 47 -2.40 2.39 11.74
N LEU A 48 -1.28 1.75 11.51
CA LEU A 48 -1.18 0.32 11.28
C LEU A 48 -0.35 -0.33 12.37
N THR A 49 -0.46 -1.65 12.45
CA THR A 49 0.49 -2.52 13.13
C THR A 49 1.57 -2.98 12.14
N ALA A 50 2.70 -3.45 12.65
CA ALA A 50 3.75 -4.05 11.81
C ALA A 50 3.23 -5.28 11.03
N GLU A 51 2.30 -6.04 11.63
CA GLU A 51 1.67 -7.20 10.99
C GLU A 51 0.76 -6.78 9.83
N GLU A 52 -0.03 -5.72 9.99
CA GLU A 52 -0.86 -5.20 8.90
C GLU A 52 -0.03 -4.69 7.72
N VAL A 53 1.06 -3.96 7.99
CA VAL A 53 2.00 -3.54 6.94
C VAL A 53 2.56 -4.76 6.21
N ARG A 54 3.00 -5.78 6.96
CA ARG A 54 3.53 -7.01 6.34
C ARG A 54 2.49 -7.72 5.49
N ASN A 55 1.26 -7.85 5.99
CA ASN A 55 0.16 -8.50 5.29
C ASN A 55 -0.23 -7.75 4.00
N ILE A 56 -0.22 -6.41 4.01
CA ILE A 56 -0.46 -5.59 2.82
C ILE A 56 0.64 -5.84 1.77
N VAL A 57 1.91 -5.81 2.17
CA VAL A 57 3.05 -6.06 1.27
C VAL A 57 2.98 -7.47 0.69
N ASP A 58 2.75 -8.50 1.52
CA ASP A 58 2.69 -9.88 1.05
C ASP A 58 1.57 -10.07 0.02
N ARG A 59 0.38 -9.49 0.24
CA ARG A 59 -0.74 -9.53 -0.71
C ARG A 59 -0.48 -8.74 -2.00
N ALA A 60 0.15 -7.56 -1.89
CA ALA A 60 0.52 -6.76 -3.06
C ALA A 60 1.50 -7.53 -3.98
N LEU A 61 2.46 -8.24 -3.39
CA LEU A 61 3.45 -9.00 -4.15
C LEU A 61 2.91 -10.29 -4.79
N MET A 62 1.79 -10.84 -4.31
CA MET A 62 1.18 -12.07 -4.86
C MET A 62 0.98 -11.99 -6.39
N TRP A 63 0.60 -10.82 -6.91
CA TRP A 63 0.31 -10.62 -8.33
C TRP A 63 1.57 -10.54 -9.19
N SER A 64 2.66 -10.02 -8.62
CA SER A 64 3.93 -9.80 -9.33
C SER A 64 4.81 -11.06 -9.42
N GLY A 65 4.51 -12.08 -8.61
CA GLY A 65 5.40 -13.24 -8.42
C GLY A 65 6.73 -12.89 -7.75
N ARG A 66 6.86 -11.69 -7.18
CA ARG A 66 8.06 -11.22 -6.47
C ARG A 66 8.01 -11.60 -4.98
N ARG A 67 9.15 -11.50 -4.31
CA ARG A 67 9.31 -11.80 -2.88
C ARG A 67 10.14 -10.71 -2.21
N LEU A 68 9.79 -10.42 -0.96
CA LEU A 68 10.52 -9.51 -0.08
C LEU A 68 10.88 -10.27 1.21
N ASP A 69 12.17 -10.42 1.45
CA ASP A 69 12.72 -11.09 2.63
C ASP A 69 14.01 -10.40 3.11
N LEU A 70 14.60 -10.91 4.20
CA LEU A 70 15.81 -10.32 4.80
C LEU A 70 17.04 -10.42 3.88
N SER A 71 17.07 -11.35 2.93
CA SER A 71 18.18 -11.49 1.97
C SER A 71 18.00 -10.56 0.76
N HIS A 72 16.75 -10.23 0.42
CA HIS A 72 16.39 -9.29 -0.64
C HIS A 72 15.42 -8.24 -0.08
N PRO A 73 15.94 -7.19 0.60
CA PRO A 73 15.12 -6.22 1.32
C PRO A 73 14.49 -5.15 0.42
N PHE A 74 14.62 -5.28 -0.90
CA PHE A 74 14.05 -4.38 -1.89
C PHE A 74 13.32 -5.18 -2.95
N VAL A 75 12.15 -4.68 -3.33
CA VAL A 75 11.33 -5.24 -4.40
C VAL A 75 10.66 -4.09 -5.14
N ASP A 76 10.62 -4.19 -6.46
CA ASP A 76 9.77 -3.37 -7.30
C ASP A 76 8.75 -4.29 -7.98
N ALA A 77 7.49 -3.89 -7.93
CA ALA A 77 6.36 -4.70 -8.32
C ALA A 77 5.25 -3.82 -8.88
N ARG A 78 4.60 -4.34 -9.92
CA ARG A 78 3.43 -3.70 -10.51
C ARG A 78 2.16 -4.28 -9.92
N LEU A 79 1.22 -3.40 -9.57
CA LEU A 79 -0.09 -3.83 -9.10
C LEU A 79 -0.96 -4.26 -10.31
N PRO A 80 -2.05 -5.01 -10.09
CA PRO A 80 -2.91 -5.47 -11.19
C PRO A 80 -3.53 -4.37 -12.04
N ASP A 81 -3.79 -3.21 -11.44
CA ASP A 81 -4.35 -2.01 -12.06
C ASP A 81 -3.31 -1.12 -12.74
N GLY A 82 -2.02 -1.34 -12.44
CA GLY A 82 -0.90 -0.94 -13.28
C GLY A 82 0.15 -0.14 -12.57
#